data_AF-A0A971VJW4-F1
#
_entry.id   AF-A0A971VJW4-F1
#
_cell.length_a   1.000
_cell.length_b   1.000
_cell.length_c   1.000
_cell.angle_alpha   90.00
_cell.angle_beta   90.00
_cell.angle_gamma   90.00
#
_symmetry.space_group_name_H-M   'P 1'
#
loop_
_entity.id
_entity.type
_entity.pdbx_description
1 polymer ?
#
loop_
_entity_poly.entity_id
_entity_poly.type
_entity_poly.pdbx_seq_one_letter_code
_entity_poly.pdbx_strand_id
1 'polypeptide(L)'
;MNRRNFLFIGLLLLGLVILVGCIGGKKLNKKDLEELLEIQADFADFLYNNYEFGSYDELELEKLEQEYNDGQGDMTNEEFLDEMAKLEMMQEVEKIEFIGYEISPMNSLEMFYKVNDIFEGSVYLDTISAEAGKLKFSGPADDGQELFPMNKKHLDKPIGNLTFPRELIIFYEGGLDG
;
A
#
# COMPACT_ATOMS: atom_id res chain seq x y z
N MET A 1 -21.96 -0.96 20.21
CA MET A 1 -22.92 -0.48 19.20
C MET A 1 -22.86 1.03 19.14
N ASN A 2 -22.23 1.60 18.11
CA ASN A 2 -22.42 3.00 17.71
C ASN A 2 -22.34 3.07 16.17
N ARG A 3 -23.46 2.70 15.53
CA ARG A 3 -23.72 2.90 14.10
C ARG A 3 -24.35 4.28 13.89
N ARG A 4 -23.57 5.35 14.08
CA ARG A 4 -23.97 6.71 13.70
C ARG A 4 -22.69 7.43 13.33
N ASN A 5 -22.35 7.46 12.04
CA ASN A 5 -21.53 8.48 11.35
C ASN A 5 -21.10 8.05 9.92
N PHE A 6 -21.19 6.77 9.56
CA PHE A 6 -20.86 6.28 8.20
C PHE A 6 -21.74 6.85 7.07
N LEU A 7 -22.92 7.40 7.38
CA LEU A 7 -23.91 7.84 6.38
C LEU A 7 -23.64 9.23 5.78
N PHE A 8 -22.67 10.00 6.30
CA PHE A 8 -22.32 11.33 5.76
C PHE A 8 -21.01 11.36 4.96
N ILE A 9 -20.19 10.31 5.07
CA ILE A 9 -18.87 10.24 4.42
C ILE A 9 -19.02 9.84 2.94
N GLY A 10 -19.99 8.98 2.63
CA GLY A 10 -20.23 8.54 1.25
C GLY A 10 -20.87 9.55 0.31
N LEU A 11 -21.36 10.70 0.80
CA LEU A 11 -21.96 11.75 -0.03
C LEU A 11 -21.03 12.93 -0.33
N LEU A 12 -19.84 12.99 0.28
CA LEU A 12 -18.84 14.04 0.05
C LEU A 12 -17.81 13.67 -1.03
N LEU A 13 -17.59 12.38 -1.30
CA LEU A 13 -16.58 11.88 -2.25
C LEU A 13 -16.81 12.22 -3.73
N LEU A 14 -17.99 12.74 -4.09
CA LEU A 14 -18.28 13.28 -5.44
C LEU A 14 -18.27 14.82 -5.49
N GLY A 15 -18.18 15.48 -4.34
CA GLY A 15 -18.15 16.92 -4.22
C GLY A 15 -16.72 17.44 -4.11
N LEU A 16 -16.05 17.60 -5.26
CA LEU A 16 -14.80 18.36 -5.46
C LEU A 16 -13.54 17.69 -4.92
N VAL A 17 -12.66 17.05 -5.70
CA VAL A 17 -12.04 17.55 -6.95
C VAL A 17 -11.53 19.00 -6.83
N ILE A 18 -10.99 19.39 -5.67
CA ILE A 18 -10.02 20.50 -5.58
C ILE A 18 -8.78 20.01 -4.84
N LEU A 19 -8.00 19.18 -5.50
CA LEU A 19 -6.56 19.10 -5.26
C LEU A 19 -5.86 19.25 -6.61
N VAL A 20 -5.87 20.49 -7.10
CA VAL A 20 -4.83 20.95 -8.02
C VAL A 20 -3.55 20.96 -7.19
N GLY A 21 -2.85 19.82 -7.21
CA GLY A 21 -1.68 19.57 -6.37
C GLY A 21 -0.52 18.88 -7.07
N CYS A 22 -0.70 18.36 -8.29
CA CYS A 22 0.46 18.06 -9.12
C CYS A 22 1.03 19.40 -9.61
N ILE A 23 2.25 19.74 -9.15
CA ILE A 23 3.12 20.85 -9.57
C ILE A 23 2.85 22.23 -8.90
N GLY A 24 1.92 22.37 -7.94
CA GLY A 24 1.43 23.71 -7.51
C GLY A 24 1.22 24.02 -6.03
N GLY A 25 1.96 23.43 -5.08
CA GLY A 25 2.26 24.02 -3.75
C GLY A 25 1.12 24.61 -2.89
N LYS A 26 -0.15 24.23 -3.05
CA LYS A 26 -1.22 24.70 -2.15
C LYS A 26 -1.33 23.79 -0.94
N LYS A 27 -1.07 24.37 0.24
CA LYS A 27 -1.30 23.74 1.54
C LYS A 27 -2.76 23.30 1.68
N LEU A 28 -2.97 22.05 2.09
CA LEU A 28 -4.29 21.52 2.43
C LEU A 28 -4.93 22.35 3.54
N ASN A 29 -6.25 22.54 3.46
CA ASN A 29 -6.97 23.08 4.62
C ASN A 29 -7.03 22.00 5.71
N LYS A 30 -7.29 22.39 6.96
CA LYS A 30 -7.28 21.46 8.11
C LYS A 30 -8.23 20.26 7.92
N LYS A 31 -9.42 20.48 7.36
CA LYS A 31 -10.42 19.43 7.16
C LYS A 31 -9.96 18.45 6.08
N ASP A 32 -9.42 18.96 4.97
CA ASP A 32 -8.95 18.12 3.86
C ASP A 32 -7.71 17.31 4.28
N LEU A 33 -6.84 17.90 5.11
CA LEU A 33 -5.71 17.19 5.71
C LEU A 33 -6.20 16.08 6.66
N GLU A 34 -7.13 16.36 7.57
CA GLU A 34 -7.71 15.34 8.45
C GLU A 34 -8.34 14.19 7.64
N GLU A 35 -9.04 14.49 6.55
CA GLU A 35 -9.62 13.47 5.67
C GLU A 35 -8.56 12.63 4.95
N LEU A 36 -7.49 13.26 4.45
CA LEU A 36 -6.36 12.55 3.83
C LEU A 36 -5.65 11.62 4.84
N LEU A 37 -5.47 12.05 6.08
CA LEU A 37 -4.85 11.25 7.14
C LEU A 37 -5.72 10.05 7.53
N GLU A 38 -7.05 10.20 7.58
CA GLU A 38 -7.96 9.08 7.83
C GLU A 38 -7.95 8.08 6.67
N ILE A 39 -7.91 8.53 5.41
CA ILE A 39 -7.79 7.64 4.24
C ILE A 39 -6.49 6.83 4.30
N GLN A 40 -5.37 7.47 4.66
CA GLN A 40 -4.08 6.79 4.84
C GLN A 40 -4.14 5.74 5.96
N ALA A 41 -4.80 6.05 7.08
CA ALA A 41 -4.97 5.09 8.18
C ALA A 41 -5.87 3.90 7.77
N ASP A 42 -6.98 4.15 7.08
CA ASP A 42 -7.86 3.10 6.56
C ASP A 42 -7.14 2.18 5.57
N PHE A 43 -6.24 2.75 4.74
CA PHE A 43 -5.43 1.96 3.82
C PHE A 43 -4.37 1.12 4.55
N ALA A 44 -3.75 1.68 5.61
CA ALA A 44 -2.81 0.94 6.44
C ALA A 44 -3.47 -0.27 7.12
N ASP A 45 -4.68 -0.08 7.67
CA ASP A 45 -5.50 -1.17 8.18
C ASP A 45 -5.78 -2.20 7.09
N PHE A 46 -6.13 -1.77 5.88
CA PHE A 46 -6.36 -2.67 4.76
C PHE A 46 -5.11 -3.50 4.41
N LEU A 47 -3.93 -2.88 4.27
CA LEU A 47 -2.70 -3.61 3.99
C LEU A 47 -2.37 -4.62 5.09
N TYR A 48 -2.37 -4.19 6.36
CA TYR A 48 -2.05 -5.03 7.51
C TYR A 48 -2.94 -6.28 7.60
N ASN A 49 -4.23 -6.13 7.32
CA ASN A 49 -5.19 -7.23 7.44
C ASN A 49 -5.22 -8.17 6.24
N ASN A 50 -4.77 -7.73 5.05
CA ASN A 50 -4.97 -8.49 3.82
C ASN A 50 -3.67 -9.00 3.18
N TYR A 51 -2.51 -8.41 3.52
CA TYR A 51 -1.26 -8.69 2.82
C TYR A 51 -0.09 -8.99 3.76
N GLU A 52 0.80 -9.84 3.28
CA GLU A 52 2.15 -10.10 3.78
C GLU A 52 3.14 -9.80 2.66
N PHE A 53 4.38 -9.48 3.03
CA PHE A 53 5.38 -9.00 2.07
C PHE A 53 6.61 -9.89 2.12
N GLY A 54 6.96 -10.46 0.97
CA GLY A 54 8.18 -11.19 0.74
C GLY A 54 9.41 -10.30 0.86
N SER A 55 10.47 -10.90 1.36
CA SER A 55 11.78 -10.28 1.50
C SER A 55 12.85 -11.37 1.46
N TYR A 56 14.11 -10.97 1.35
CA TYR A 56 15.25 -11.87 1.31
C TYR A 56 16.26 -11.46 2.37
N ASP A 57 17.02 -12.44 2.87
CA ASP A 57 18.23 -12.12 3.62
C ASP A 57 19.26 -11.54 2.65
N GLU A 58 19.71 -10.31 2.90
CA GLU A 58 20.59 -9.58 1.98
C GLU A 58 21.90 -10.32 1.73
N LEU A 59 22.46 -11.00 2.74
CA LEU A 59 23.71 -11.73 2.61
C LEU A 59 23.54 -13.06 1.86
N GLU A 60 22.41 -13.74 2.04
CA GLU A 60 22.11 -14.95 1.28
C GLU A 60 21.76 -14.63 -0.18
N LEU A 61 21.02 -13.53 -0.42
CA LEU A 61 20.72 -13.03 -1.75
C LEU A 61 22.01 -12.63 -2.49
N GLU A 62 22.89 -11.84 -1.85
CA GLU A 62 24.14 -11.41 -2.48
C GLU A 62 25.03 -12.60 -2.88
N LYS A 63 25.10 -13.63 -2.03
CA LYS A 63 25.84 -14.87 -2.36
C LYS A 63 25.22 -15.59 -3.55
N LEU A 64 23.89 -15.72 -3.57
CA LEU A 64 23.17 -16.38 -4.64
C LEU A 64 23.34 -15.63 -5.98
N GLU A 65 23.26 -14.30 -5.95
CA GLU A 65 23.52 -13.45 -7.12
C GLU A 65 24.96 -13.58 -7.62
N GLN A 66 25.94 -13.67 -6.71
CA GLN A 66 27.34 -13.89 -7.08
C GLN A 66 27.57 -15.28 -7.69
N GLU A 67 26.90 -16.32 -7.19
CA GLU A 67 26.99 -17.68 -7.75
C GLU A 67 26.30 -17.80 -9.12
N TYR A 68 25.18 -17.09 -9.31
CA TYR A 68 24.48 -17.00 -10.60
C TYR A 68 25.23 -16.14 -11.63
N ASN A 69 25.84 -15.04 -11.18
CA ASN A 69 26.69 -14.13 -11.97
C ASN A 69 26.03 -13.72 -13.30
N ASP A 70 24.81 -13.18 -13.23
CA ASP A 70 24.01 -12.80 -14.41
C ASP A 70 23.86 -13.92 -15.48
N GLY A 71 23.80 -15.17 -15.02
CA GLY A 71 23.73 -16.36 -15.88
C GLY A 71 25.06 -16.76 -16.53
N GLN A 72 26.18 -16.18 -16.09
CA GLN A 72 27.54 -16.57 -16.45
C GLN A 72 28.22 -17.45 -15.39
N GLY A 73 27.52 -17.74 -14.29
CA GLY A 73 28.01 -18.59 -13.21
C GLY A 73 27.76 -20.09 -13.44
N ASP A 74 27.90 -20.86 -12.38
CA ASP A 74 27.73 -22.33 -12.42
C ASP A 74 26.26 -22.76 -12.30
N MET A 75 25.37 -21.83 -11.99
CA MET A 75 23.95 -22.05 -11.76
C MET A 75 23.13 -21.70 -13.01
N THR A 76 22.13 -22.54 -13.34
CA THR A 76 21.16 -22.25 -14.38
C THR A 76 20.10 -21.25 -13.92
N ASN A 77 19.39 -20.60 -14.85
CA ASN A 77 18.29 -19.71 -14.50
C ASN A 77 17.18 -20.41 -13.69
N GLU A 78 16.92 -21.69 -13.96
CA GLU A 78 15.91 -22.47 -13.23
C GLU A 78 16.36 -22.72 -11.79
N GLU A 79 17.61 -23.14 -11.59
CA GLU A 79 18.19 -23.33 -10.25
C GLU A 79 18.24 -22.00 -9.46
N PHE A 80 18.57 -20.89 -10.11
CA PHE A 80 18.55 -19.56 -9.48
C PHE A 80 17.16 -19.18 -8.99
N LEU A 81 16.12 -19.38 -9.81
CA LEU A 81 14.74 -19.11 -9.40
C LEU A 81 14.29 -20.05 -8.26
N ASP A 82 14.67 -21.32 -8.31
CA ASP A 82 14.36 -22.30 -7.27
C ASP A 82 15.03 -21.96 -5.94
N GLU A 83 16.29 -21.52 -5.94
CA GLU A 83 16.99 -21.09 -4.72
C GLU A 83 16.45 -19.74 -4.22
N MET A 84 16.18 -18.78 -5.11
CA MET A 84 15.50 -17.52 -4.77
C MET A 84 14.19 -17.78 -4.02
N ALA A 85 13.34 -18.68 -4.53
CA ALA A 85 12.08 -19.03 -3.88
C ALA A 85 12.26 -19.65 -2.48
N LYS A 86 13.38 -20.32 -2.21
CA LYS A 86 13.69 -20.89 -0.88
C LYS A 86 14.20 -19.84 0.11
N LEU A 87 14.87 -18.80 -0.38
CA LEU A 87 15.35 -17.67 0.43
C LEU A 87 14.24 -16.69 0.81
N GLU A 88 13.09 -16.78 0.15
CA GLU A 88 11.96 -15.89 0.41
C GLU A 88 11.45 -16.04 1.85
N MET A 89 11.45 -14.93 2.58
CA MET A 89 10.89 -14.81 3.91
C MET A 89 9.65 -13.91 3.86
N MET A 90 8.53 -14.42 4.35
CA MET A 90 7.32 -13.61 4.56
C MET A 90 7.51 -12.73 5.79
N GLN A 91 7.41 -11.43 5.60
CA GLN A 91 7.41 -10.45 6.68
C GLN A 91 6.00 -9.89 6.90
N GLU A 92 5.65 -9.69 8.18
CA GLU A 92 4.47 -8.92 8.53
C GLU A 92 4.72 -7.42 8.25
N VAL A 93 3.64 -6.64 8.12
CA VAL A 93 3.75 -5.19 8.01
C VAL A 93 4.16 -4.62 9.38
N GLU A 94 5.32 -3.99 9.43
CA GLU A 94 5.89 -3.32 10.62
C GLU A 94 5.90 -1.80 10.48
N LYS A 95 5.95 -1.28 9.24
CA LYS A 95 5.96 0.16 8.95
C LYS A 95 5.27 0.43 7.61
N ILE A 96 4.47 1.49 7.57
CA ILE A 96 3.92 2.03 6.31
C ILE A 96 4.29 3.51 6.21
N GLU A 97 4.85 3.93 5.09
CA GLU A 97 5.21 5.31 4.82
C GLU A 97 4.50 5.80 3.56
N PHE A 98 3.66 6.82 3.70
CA PHE A 98 3.07 7.51 2.56
C PHE A 98 4.05 8.57 2.05
N ILE A 99 4.34 8.52 0.75
CA ILE A 99 5.38 9.35 0.13
C ILE A 99 4.80 10.39 -0.84
N GLY A 100 3.52 10.29 -1.17
CA GLY A 100 2.86 11.25 -2.03
C GLY A 100 1.44 10.85 -2.41
N TYR A 101 0.79 11.73 -3.15
CA TYR A 101 -0.44 11.43 -3.86
C TYR A 101 -0.52 12.23 -5.15
N GLU A 102 -1.30 11.72 -6.10
CA GLU A 102 -1.66 12.40 -7.33
C GLU A 102 -3.17 12.29 -7.58
N ILE A 103 -3.71 13.24 -8.35
CA ILE A 103 -5.07 13.14 -8.86
C ILE A 103 -4.97 12.73 -10.33
N SER A 104 -5.50 11.55 -10.65
CA SER A 104 -5.51 11.03 -12.00
C SER A 104 -6.36 11.91 -12.93
N PRO A 105 -6.17 11.84 -14.26
CA PRO A 105 -7.02 12.53 -15.24
C PRO A 105 -8.52 12.18 -15.12
N MET A 106 -8.85 11.06 -14.47
CA MET A 106 -10.22 10.61 -14.22
C MET A 106 -10.78 11.10 -12.88
N ASN A 107 -10.07 12.02 -12.20
CA ASN A 107 -10.38 12.54 -10.86
C ASN A 107 -10.33 11.50 -9.75
N SER A 108 -9.49 10.48 -9.89
CA SER A 108 -9.24 9.49 -8.82
C SER A 108 -8.02 9.90 -8.01
N LEU A 109 -8.05 9.70 -6.69
CA LEU A 109 -6.87 9.86 -5.83
C LEU A 109 -5.99 8.62 -5.95
N GLU A 110 -4.75 8.81 -6.37
CA GLU A 110 -3.69 7.80 -6.32
C GLU A 110 -2.74 8.13 -5.17
N MET A 111 -2.51 7.20 -4.25
CA MET A 111 -1.56 7.36 -3.14
C MET A 111 -0.34 6.49 -3.37
N PHE A 112 0.84 7.03 -3.08
CA PHE A 112 2.12 6.34 -3.15
C PHE A 112 2.60 6.01 -1.75
N TYR A 113 3.08 4.79 -1.56
CA TYR A 113 3.45 4.30 -0.24
C TYR A 113 4.62 3.31 -0.30
N LYS A 114 5.28 3.16 0.85
CA LYS A 114 6.28 2.14 1.12
C LYS A 114 5.85 1.26 2.28
N VAL A 115 6.20 -0.01 2.22
CA VAL A 115 6.00 -0.98 3.31
C VAL A 115 7.34 -1.54 3.73
N ASN A 116 7.65 -1.48 5.03
CA ASN A 116 8.89 -1.95 5.67
C ASN A 116 10.19 -1.49 4.97
N ASP A 117 10.13 -0.40 4.19
CA ASP A 117 11.23 0.07 3.33
C ASP A 117 11.71 -0.95 2.26
N ILE A 118 10.97 -2.05 2.05
CA ILE A 118 11.28 -3.13 1.08
C ILE A 118 10.36 -3.13 -0.14
N PHE A 119 9.17 -2.53 -0.03
CA PHE A 119 8.19 -2.47 -1.10
C PHE A 119 7.74 -1.03 -1.31
N GLU A 120 7.63 -0.60 -2.57
CA GLU A 120 7.02 0.66 -2.96
C GLU A 120 5.86 0.37 -3.93
N GLY A 121 4.73 1.02 -3.71
CA GLY A 121 3.54 0.80 -4.52
C GLY A 121 2.65 2.03 -4.61
N SER A 122 1.63 1.93 -5.46
CA SER A 122 0.55 2.90 -5.52
C SER A 122 -0.82 2.23 -5.38
N VAL A 123 -1.79 3.02 -4.92
CA VAL A 123 -3.18 2.57 -4.76
C VAL A 123 -4.13 3.68 -5.18
N TYR A 124 -5.15 3.30 -5.94
CA TYR A 124 -6.26 4.17 -6.28
C TYR A 124 -7.34 4.05 -5.22
N LEU A 125 -7.85 5.20 -4.80
CA LEU A 125 -9.09 5.27 -4.05
C LEU A 125 -10.27 5.26 -5.04
N ASP A 126 -11.05 4.19 -5.01
CA ASP A 126 -12.28 4.05 -5.76
C ASP A 126 -13.51 4.18 -4.83
N THR A 127 -14.69 4.16 -5.43
CA THR A 127 -15.99 4.39 -4.81
C THR A 127 -16.24 3.44 -3.64
N ILE A 128 -16.79 3.96 -2.53
CA ILE A 128 -17.21 3.18 -1.35
C ILE A 128 -18.07 2.00 -1.77
N SER A 129 -17.75 0.81 -1.26
CA SER A 129 -18.61 -0.36 -1.44
C SER A 129 -19.96 -0.15 -0.75
N ALA A 130 -21.05 -0.14 -1.54
CA ALA A 130 -22.42 -0.05 -1.04
C ALA A 130 -22.79 -1.19 -0.07
N GLU A 131 -22.07 -2.32 -0.13
CA GLU A 131 -22.32 -3.51 0.68
C GLU A 131 -21.52 -3.52 1.99
N ALA A 132 -20.32 -2.95 2.00
CA ALA A 132 -19.41 -3.02 3.15
C ALA A 132 -19.29 -1.69 3.94
N GLY A 133 -19.70 -0.56 3.35
CA GLY A 133 -19.53 0.76 3.97
C GLY A 133 -18.06 1.16 4.18
N LYS A 134 -17.13 0.50 3.49
CA LYS A 134 -15.68 0.73 3.52
C LYS A 134 -15.20 1.32 2.19
N LEU A 135 -14.13 2.10 2.24
CA LEU A 135 -13.41 2.59 1.07
C LEU A 135 -12.92 1.40 0.24
N LYS A 136 -13.04 1.50 -1.09
CA LYS A 136 -12.45 0.51 -2.00
C LYS A 136 -11.08 1.03 -2.42
N PHE A 137 -10.08 0.23 -2.14
CA PHE A 137 -8.72 0.45 -2.59
C PHE A 137 -8.51 -0.45 -3.80
N SER A 138 -8.34 0.16 -4.97
CA SER A 138 -7.97 -0.58 -6.19
C SER A 138 -6.50 -0.34 -6.48
N GLY A 139 -5.73 -1.41 -6.42
CA GLY A 139 -4.29 -1.39 -6.67
C GLY A 139 -3.91 -2.51 -7.63
N PRO A 140 -2.62 -2.63 -7.96
CA PRO A 140 -2.14 -3.67 -8.87
C PRO A 140 -2.45 -5.11 -8.41
N ALA A 141 -2.93 -5.32 -7.17
CA ALA A 141 -3.31 -6.64 -6.62
C ALA A 141 -4.76 -7.08 -6.90
N ASP A 142 -5.56 -6.22 -7.56
CA ASP A 142 -6.99 -6.48 -7.85
C ASP A 142 -7.21 -7.25 -9.16
N ASP A 143 -6.21 -7.36 -10.03
CA ASP A 143 -6.30 -8.06 -11.32
C ASP A 143 -5.93 -9.56 -11.23
N GLY A 144 -5.65 -10.05 -10.03
CA GLY A 144 -5.30 -11.45 -9.79
C GLY A 144 -3.85 -11.80 -10.15
N GLN A 145 -3.00 -10.80 -10.43
CA GLN A 145 -1.56 -11.02 -10.55
C GLN A 145 -0.91 -11.12 -9.17
N GLU A 146 -0.01 -12.10 -9.01
CA GLU A 146 0.94 -12.12 -7.91
C GLU A 146 1.84 -10.90 -8.05
N LEU A 147 1.67 -9.92 -7.16
CA LEU A 147 2.55 -8.77 -7.12
C LEU A 147 3.74 -9.13 -6.28
N PHE A 148 4.75 -9.81 -6.80
CA PHE A 148 5.97 -9.97 -6.01
C PHE A 148 6.53 -8.57 -5.65
N PRO A 149 6.83 -8.28 -4.36
CA PRO A 149 6.82 -9.15 -3.17
C PRO A 149 5.53 -9.17 -2.29
N MET A 150 4.45 -8.52 -2.65
CA MET A 150 3.17 -8.49 -1.94
C MET A 150 2.27 -9.72 -2.19
N ASN A 151 2.03 -10.52 -1.16
CA ASN A 151 1.15 -11.70 -1.19
C ASN A 151 -0.14 -11.49 -0.39
N LYS A 152 -1.27 -11.97 -0.91
CA LYS A 152 -2.53 -12.00 -0.14
C LYS A 152 -2.40 -13.07 0.94
N LYS A 153 -2.66 -12.69 2.19
CA LYS A 153 -2.71 -13.67 3.30
C LYS A 153 -3.68 -14.79 2.96
N HIS A 154 -3.32 -16.05 3.20
CA HIS A 154 -4.25 -17.17 3.09
C HIS A 154 -5.32 -17.06 4.20
N LEU A 155 -6.49 -16.53 3.84
CA LEU A 155 -7.57 -16.18 4.78
C LEU A 155 -8.45 -17.40 5.15
N ASP A 156 -7.95 -18.30 6.00
CA ASP A 156 -8.76 -19.39 6.57
C ASP A 156 -9.62 -18.95 7.78
N LYS A 157 -9.52 -17.68 8.22
CA LYS A 157 -10.22 -17.14 9.38
C LYS A 157 -10.86 -15.78 9.06
N PRO A 158 -12.00 -15.44 9.68
CA PRO A 158 -12.65 -14.16 9.47
C PRO A 158 -11.69 -13.03 9.86
N ILE A 159 -11.57 -12.06 8.95
CA ILE A 159 -10.79 -10.83 9.12
C ILE A 159 -11.27 -10.17 10.42
N GLY A 160 -10.47 -10.26 11.48
CA GLY A 160 -10.58 -9.31 12.57
C GLY A 160 -10.25 -7.95 11.96
N ASN A 161 -11.11 -6.95 12.12
CA ASN A 161 -10.73 -5.58 11.76
C ASN A 161 -9.68 -5.11 12.78
N LEU A 162 -8.42 -5.53 12.61
CA LEU A 162 -7.33 -5.03 13.43
C LEU A 162 -6.98 -3.64 12.94
N THR A 163 -6.76 -2.73 13.88
CA THR A 163 -6.24 -1.40 13.57
C THR A 163 -4.72 -1.46 13.61
N PHE A 164 -4.09 -1.04 12.53
CA PHE A 164 -2.65 -0.90 12.45
C PHE A 164 -2.22 0.25 13.37
N PRO A 165 -1.18 0.08 14.19
CA PRO A 165 -0.74 1.12 15.12
C PRO A 165 -0.35 2.40 14.36
N ARG A 166 -0.99 3.52 14.68
CA ARG A 166 -0.78 4.79 13.98
C ARG A 166 0.65 5.31 14.11
N GLU A 167 1.34 4.95 15.19
CA GLU A 167 2.76 5.27 15.41
C GLU A 167 3.72 4.58 14.42
N LEU A 168 3.25 3.53 13.73
CA LEU A 168 3.98 2.83 12.67
C LEU A 168 3.62 3.35 11.27
N ILE A 169 2.76 4.38 11.19
CA ILE A 169 2.38 5.05 9.95
C ILE A 169 3.13 6.39 9.86
N ILE A 170 3.94 6.54 8.82
CA ILE A 170 4.47 7.85 8.43
C ILE A 170 3.48 8.46 7.43
N PHE A 171 2.73 9.45 7.89
CA PHE A 171 1.73 10.12 7.08
C PHE A 171 2.33 11.13 6.12
N TYR A 172 1.74 11.22 4.93
CA TYR A 172 2.01 12.30 3.98
C TYR A 172 1.00 13.43 4.16
N GLU A 173 1.47 14.62 4.57
CA GLU A 173 0.61 15.77 4.84
C GLU A 173 0.44 16.74 3.65
N GLY A 174 1.10 16.48 2.52
CA GLY A 174 1.04 17.33 1.33
C GLY A 174 2.02 18.51 1.36
N GLY A 175 3.14 18.36 0.63
CA GLY A 175 4.09 19.43 0.33
C GLY A 175 5.18 19.65 1.38
N LEU A 176 6.42 19.41 0.97
CA LEU A 176 7.64 19.92 1.60
C LEU A 176 7.66 21.46 1.54
N ASP A 177 8.23 22.06 2.58
CA ASP A 177 8.47 23.49 2.70
C ASP A 177 9.00 24.14 1.40
N GLY A 178 8.43 25.30 1.08
CA GLY A 178 8.95 26.28 0.12
C GLY A 178 8.54 27.69 0.56
#